data_AF-A0A146KL65-F1
#
_entry.id   AF-A0A146KL65-F1
#
_cell.length_a   1.000
_cell.length_b   1.000
_cell.length_c   1.000
_cell.angle_alpha   90.00
_cell.angle_beta   90.00
_cell.angle_gamma   90.00
#
_symmetry.space_group_name_H-M   'P 1'
#
loop_
_entity.id
_entity.type
_entity.pdbx_description
1 polymer ?
#
loop_
_entity_poly.entity_id
_entity_poly.type
_entity_poly.pdbx_seq_one_letter_code
_entity_poly.pdbx_strand_id
1 'polypeptide(L)'
;FLLATTVQRDSLECKMCIQGLDIVYGMLENGATKEAILWALDEICTLLPTDETQNQCKVFIAQEYDKLIEWLETAYSSEMLCTLMGACEYPVPPINSACDACLVGFTFIEDVFAYKPSKELIEQALNHVCEIFPAGDLRAECEGFIDQEFEHLVDWVEKEFPPKFICTAAKACDFPFDPIDDGLCIFCEGAFTFIYDVFNWDEEHGEGFIELVLDYICELFPVGDSKDACLAFVDTEYEKLIDFLEHEFPPRNICILTKACETDFPPEYETECEFCVIFYQFALDLLDFDVTVEAVEHLLQYICDVFPTTVLEIACDLFIDKFYEKLIDFLLNKYDTEDACRMMGACTD
;
A
#
# COMPACT_ATOMS: atom_id res chain seq x y z
N PHE A 1 1.89 3.50 16.31
CA PHE A 1 1.03 4.00 17.41
C PHE A 1 -0.40 4.00 16.88
N LEU A 2 -1.22 3.03 17.31
CA LEU A 2 -2.64 3.00 16.97
C LEU A 2 -3.33 4.19 17.63
N LEU A 3 -3.50 5.28 16.89
CA LEU A 3 -4.42 6.35 17.28
C LEU A 3 -5.81 5.87 16.91
N ALA A 4 -6.49 5.26 17.88
CA ALA A 4 -7.94 5.16 17.84
C ALA A 4 -8.50 6.59 17.90
N THR A 5 -8.71 7.21 16.75
CA THR A 5 -9.34 8.52 16.57
C THR A 5 -10.84 8.36 16.80
N THR A 6 -11.26 8.54 18.04
CA THR A 6 -12.69 8.61 18.35
C THR A 6 -13.27 9.88 17.73
N VAL A 7 -14.15 9.71 16.72
CA VAL A 7 -15.14 10.69 16.25
C VAL A 7 -15.70 11.48 17.44
N GLN A 8 -15.96 12.79 17.31
CA GLN A 8 -16.60 13.55 18.40
C GLN A 8 -18.08 13.13 18.52
N ARG A 9 -18.26 11.99 19.18
CA ARG A 9 -19.50 11.21 19.34
C ARG A 9 -20.46 11.80 20.36
N ASP A 10 -20.25 13.02 20.84
CA ASP A 10 -20.95 13.53 22.03
C ASP A 10 -22.19 14.37 21.75
N SER A 11 -22.37 14.87 20.52
CA SER A 11 -23.58 15.59 20.16
C SER A 11 -24.80 14.65 20.22
N LEU A 12 -25.92 15.18 20.73
CA LEU A 12 -27.18 14.43 20.77
C LEU A 12 -27.62 14.04 19.35
N GLU A 13 -27.39 14.92 18.38
CA GLU A 13 -27.68 14.72 16.96
C GLU A 13 -26.91 13.54 16.37
N CYS A 14 -25.59 13.45 16.60
CA CYS A 14 -24.77 12.32 16.16
C CYS A 14 -25.22 11.00 16.81
N LYS A 15 -25.47 11.00 18.12
CA LYS A 15 -25.94 9.81 18.85
C LYS A 15 -27.29 9.31 18.32
N MET A 16 -28.21 10.23 18.05
CA MET A 16 -29.54 9.89 17.53
C MET A 16 -29.46 9.36 16.10
N CYS A 17 -28.62 9.96 15.27
CA CYS A 17 -28.40 9.48 13.91
C CYS A 17 -27.83 8.04 13.93
N ILE A 18 -26.75 7.80 14.69
CA ILE A 18 -26.10 6.47 14.78
C ILE A 18 -27.12 5.43 15.26
N GLN A 19 -27.82 5.71 16.36
CA GLN A 19 -28.83 4.79 16.90
C GLN A 19 -29.97 4.52 15.92
N GLY A 20 -30.41 5.54 15.18
CA GLY A 20 -31.44 5.38 14.15
C GLY A 20 -30.97 4.44 13.05
N LEU A 21 -29.77 4.63 12.53
CA LEU A 21 -29.22 3.79 11.48
C LEU A 21 -28.91 2.37 11.96
N ASP A 22 -28.36 2.18 13.17
CA ASP A 22 -28.13 0.86 13.78
C ASP A 22 -29.41 0.01 13.86
N ILE A 23 -30.54 0.64 14.18
CA ILE A 23 -31.85 -0.03 14.18
C ILE A 23 -32.18 -0.50 12.77
N VAL A 24 -31.94 0.33 11.76
CA VAL A 24 -32.22 -0.01 10.36
C VAL A 24 -31.29 -1.12 9.85
N TYR A 25 -29.99 -1.08 10.17
CA TYR A 25 -29.05 -2.17 9.88
C TYR A 25 -29.53 -3.48 10.49
N GLY A 26 -29.89 -3.49 11.77
CA GLY A 26 -30.42 -4.68 12.43
C GLY A 26 -31.72 -5.19 11.78
N MET A 27 -32.55 -4.32 11.22
CA MET A 27 -33.73 -4.73 10.47
C MET A 27 -33.39 -5.35 9.12
N LEU A 28 -32.43 -4.78 8.40
CA LEU A 28 -31.94 -5.32 7.12
C LEU A 28 -31.29 -6.69 7.30
N GLU A 29 -30.41 -6.85 8.28
CA GLU A 29 -29.76 -8.13 8.61
C GLU A 29 -30.77 -9.25 8.93
N ASN A 30 -31.91 -8.90 9.54
CA ASN A 30 -32.97 -9.83 9.87
C ASN A 30 -33.99 -10.03 8.73
N GLY A 31 -33.74 -9.48 7.54
CA GLY A 31 -34.60 -9.64 6.36
C GLY A 31 -35.95 -8.94 6.49
N ALA A 32 -36.00 -7.78 7.17
CA ALA A 32 -37.22 -7.00 7.31
C ALA A 32 -37.78 -6.52 5.96
N THR A 33 -39.10 -6.43 5.85
CA THR A 33 -39.79 -5.93 4.66
C THR A 33 -39.62 -4.43 4.48
N LYS A 34 -39.69 -3.92 3.25
CA LYS A 34 -39.67 -2.47 2.92
C LYS A 34 -40.63 -1.65 3.79
N GLU A 35 -41.85 -2.15 4.00
CA GLU A 35 -42.85 -1.47 4.84
C GLU A 35 -42.43 -1.35 6.31
N ALA A 36 -41.73 -2.36 6.83
CA ALA A 36 -41.24 -2.36 8.21
C ALA A 36 -40.09 -1.36 8.37
N ILE A 37 -39.17 -1.32 7.40
CA ILE A 37 -38.05 -0.37 7.41
C ILE A 37 -38.54 1.06 7.25
N LEU A 38 -39.48 1.33 6.33
CA LEU A 38 -40.11 2.64 6.18
C LEU A 38 -40.80 3.09 7.47
N TRP A 39 -41.48 2.17 8.16
CA TRP A 39 -42.09 2.49 9.45
C TRP A 39 -41.04 2.85 10.50
N ALA A 40 -39.96 2.07 10.62
CA ALA A 40 -38.89 2.37 11.57
C ALA A 40 -38.21 3.72 11.28
N LEU A 41 -37.94 4.03 10.01
CA LEU A 41 -37.42 5.32 9.57
C LEU A 41 -38.39 6.48 9.89
N ASP A 42 -39.70 6.30 9.71
CA ASP A 42 -40.70 7.31 10.09
C ASP A 42 -40.72 7.56 11.61
N GLU A 43 -40.61 6.51 12.42
CA GLU A 43 -40.49 6.62 13.88
C GLU A 43 -39.20 7.32 14.28
N ILE A 44 -38.07 7.03 13.62
CA ILE A 44 -36.79 7.74 13.84
C ILE A 44 -36.96 9.23 13.56
N CYS A 45 -37.65 9.61 12.47
CA CYS A 45 -37.91 11.02 12.20
C CYS A 45 -38.69 11.70 13.31
N THR A 46 -39.62 11.01 13.99
CA THR A 46 -40.41 11.61 15.08
C THR A 46 -39.56 11.95 16.31
N LEU A 47 -38.36 11.38 16.41
CA LEU A 47 -37.42 11.67 17.49
C LEU A 47 -36.71 13.02 17.31
N LEU A 48 -36.72 13.59 16.09
CA LEU A 48 -36.05 14.86 15.79
C LEU A 48 -36.68 16.04 16.54
N PRO A 49 -35.87 17.05 16.93
CA PRO A 49 -36.24 18.04 17.94
C PRO A 49 -37.33 19.04 17.54
N THR A 50 -37.65 19.20 16.25
CA THR A 50 -38.62 20.20 15.78
C THR A 50 -39.54 19.63 14.69
N ASP A 51 -40.79 20.06 14.64
CA ASP A 51 -41.73 19.64 13.58
C ASP A 51 -41.17 19.88 12.16
N GLU A 52 -40.35 20.92 11.99
CA GLU A 52 -39.70 21.22 10.71
C GLU A 52 -38.66 20.14 10.34
N THR A 53 -37.76 19.78 11.26
CA THR A 53 -36.77 18.73 11.04
C THR A 53 -37.40 17.34 10.93
N GLN A 54 -38.48 17.07 11.68
CA GLN A 54 -39.28 15.85 11.52
C GLN A 54 -39.87 15.75 10.11
N ASN A 55 -40.47 16.83 9.59
CA ASN A 55 -41.05 16.84 8.25
C ASN A 55 -39.99 16.72 7.15
N GLN A 56 -38.84 17.41 7.29
CA GLN A 56 -37.72 17.29 6.35
C GLN A 56 -37.20 15.85 6.28
N CYS A 57 -37.03 15.20 7.43
CA CYS A 57 -36.64 13.79 7.50
C CYS A 57 -37.65 12.87 6.80
N LYS A 58 -38.95 13.04 7.06
CA LYS A 58 -40.01 12.23 6.42
C LYS A 58 -40.06 12.42 4.90
N VAL A 59 -39.87 13.66 4.43
CA VAL A 59 -39.79 13.96 2.99
C VAL A 59 -38.55 13.31 2.38
N PHE A 60 -37.40 13.40 3.04
CA PHE A 60 -36.16 12.78 2.60
C PHE A 60 -36.32 11.27 2.45
N ILE A 61 -36.80 10.56 3.49
CA ILE A 61 -37.04 9.11 3.40
C ILE A 61 -38.02 8.79 2.27
N ALA A 62 -39.11 9.54 2.12
CA ALA A 62 -40.10 9.27 1.08
C ALA A 62 -39.53 9.43 -0.35
N GLN A 63 -38.55 10.30 -0.55
CA GLN A 63 -37.94 10.60 -1.85
C GLN A 63 -36.71 9.73 -2.13
N GLU A 64 -35.89 9.51 -1.12
CA GLU A 64 -34.56 8.91 -1.22
C GLU A 64 -34.51 7.51 -0.61
N TYR A 65 -35.65 6.87 -0.28
CA TYR A 65 -35.67 5.55 0.37
C TYR A 65 -34.81 4.53 -0.35
N ASP A 66 -34.99 4.36 -1.66
CA ASP A 66 -34.27 3.32 -2.40
C ASP A 66 -32.76 3.59 -2.39
N LYS A 67 -32.34 4.86 -2.48
CA LYS A 67 -30.94 5.29 -2.37
C LYS A 67 -30.38 5.11 -0.95
N LEU A 68 -31.19 5.39 0.07
CA LEU A 68 -30.84 5.16 1.47
C LEU A 68 -30.62 3.67 1.75
N ILE A 69 -31.48 2.79 1.23
CA ILE A 69 -31.30 1.33 1.33
C ILE A 69 -30.06 0.89 0.56
N GLU A 70 -29.85 1.39 -0.65
CA GLU A 70 -28.64 1.12 -1.42
C GLU A 70 -27.39 1.47 -0.60
N TRP A 71 -27.32 2.68 -0.03
CA TRP A 71 -26.23 3.06 0.87
C TRP A 71 -26.09 2.11 2.07
N LEU A 72 -27.18 1.81 2.78
CA LEU A 72 -27.16 0.89 3.92
C LEU A 72 -26.71 -0.54 3.53
N GLU A 73 -27.05 -1.00 2.32
CA GLU A 73 -26.65 -2.30 1.78
C GLU A 73 -25.20 -2.29 1.27
N THR A 74 -24.68 -1.13 0.87
CA THR A 74 -23.30 -0.94 0.36
C THR A 74 -22.28 -0.65 1.47
N ALA A 75 -22.57 -1.05 2.71
CA ALA A 75 -21.61 -1.19 3.80
C ALA A 75 -20.99 0.10 4.36
N TYR A 76 -21.67 1.24 4.29
CA TYR A 76 -21.33 2.35 5.20
C TYR A 76 -21.55 1.90 6.66
N SER A 77 -20.78 2.38 7.64
CA SER A 77 -21.16 2.27 9.05
C SER A 77 -22.23 3.31 9.40
N SER A 78 -23.00 3.09 10.46
CA SER A 78 -23.95 4.09 10.96
C SER A 78 -23.24 5.38 11.36
N GLU A 79 -22.04 5.28 11.96
CA GLU A 79 -21.17 6.41 12.24
C GLU A 79 -20.81 7.20 10.97
N MET A 80 -20.53 6.48 9.89
CA MET A 80 -20.11 7.14 8.66
C MET A 80 -21.24 7.83 7.93
N LEU A 81 -22.38 7.16 7.76
CA LEU A 81 -23.55 7.79 7.15
C LEU A 81 -23.96 9.04 7.92
N CYS A 82 -23.90 8.99 9.25
CA CYS A 82 -24.17 10.15 10.07
C CYS A 82 -23.14 11.27 9.89
N THR A 83 -21.90 10.95 9.58
CA THR A 83 -20.85 11.93 9.24
C THR A 83 -21.11 12.56 7.87
N LEU A 84 -21.43 11.75 6.85
CA LEU A 84 -21.80 12.22 5.51
C LEU A 84 -23.08 13.09 5.52
N MET A 85 -24.03 12.76 6.40
CA MET A 85 -25.24 13.56 6.61
C MET A 85 -24.99 14.85 7.43
N GLY A 86 -23.75 15.07 7.90
CA GLY A 86 -23.38 16.22 8.72
C GLY A 86 -23.89 16.18 10.17
N ALA A 87 -24.49 15.06 10.60
CA ALA A 87 -24.97 14.87 11.97
C ALA A 87 -23.83 14.56 12.97
N CYS A 88 -22.76 13.93 12.48
CA CYS A 88 -21.52 13.65 13.22
C CYS A 88 -20.36 14.47 12.65
N GLU A 89 -19.46 14.93 13.52
CA GLU A 89 -18.21 15.56 13.11
C GLU A 89 -17.11 14.50 12.92
N TYR A 90 -16.54 14.41 11.71
CA TYR A 90 -15.35 13.61 11.48
C TYR A 90 -14.17 14.20 12.28
N PRO A 91 -13.40 13.41 13.02
CA PRO A 91 -12.28 13.89 13.82
C PRO A 91 -11.12 14.24 12.87
N VAL A 92 -11.14 15.45 12.34
CA VAL A 92 -10.07 15.97 11.49
C VAL A 92 -8.87 16.34 12.36
N PRO A 93 -7.71 15.67 12.24
CA PRO A 93 -6.49 16.11 12.91
C PRO A 93 -6.05 17.49 12.38
N PRO A 94 -5.15 18.21 13.07
CA PRO A 94 -4.66 19.49 12.58
C PRO A 94 -4.07 19.38 11.17
N ILE A 95 -4.63 20.12 10.22
CA ILE A 95 -4.14 20.19 8.83
C ILE A 95 -3.15 21.33 8.73
N ASN A 96 -1.88 21.02 8.51
CA ASN A 96 -0.81 22.00 8.41
C ASN A 96 -0.14 22.01 7.03
N SER A 97 -0.53 21.11 6.13
CA SER A 97 0.05 20.96 4.80
C SER A 97 -0.95 20.33 3.82
N ALA A 98 -0.63 20.40 2.52
CA ALA A 98 -1.36 19.67 1.48
C ALA A 98 -1.30 18.14 1.72
N CYS A 99 -0.16 17.62 2.20
CA CYS A 99 -0.02 16.23 2.60
C CYS A 99 -0.99 15.85 3.71
N ASP A 100 -1.09 16.66 4.78
CA ASP A 100 -2.03 16.40 5.88
C ASP A 100 -3.48 16.39 5.38
N ALA A 101 -3.85 17.34 4.51
CA ALA A 101 -5.19 17.42 3.94
C ALA A 101 -5.51 16.18 3.08
N CYS A 102 -4.56 15.75 2.25
CA CYS A 102 -4.72 14.57 1.42
C CYS A 102 -4.85 13.30 2.27
N LEU A 103 -3.96 13.10 3.24
CA LEU A 103 -3.99 11.93 4.11
C LEU A 103 -5.31 11.83 4.86
N VAL A 104 -5.80 12.95 5.41
CA VAL A 104 -7.11 13.00 6.06
C VAL A 104 -8.25 12.65 5.10
N GLY A 105 -8.21 13.16 3.87
CA GLY A 105 -9.24 12.88 2.86
C GLY A 105 -9.30 11.39 2.47
N PHE A 106 -8.14 10.76 2.24
CA PHE A 106 -8.10 9.35 1.85
C PHE A 106 -8.29 8.40 3.04
N THR A 107 -7.82 8.74 4.24
CA THR A 107 -8.19 7.98 5.45
C THR A 107 -9.69 8.08 5.73
N PHE A 108 -10.31 9.24 5.47
CA PHE A 108 -11.77 9.34 5.53
C PHE A 108 -12.41 8.36 4.55
N ILE A 109 -11.95 8.29 3.30
CA ILE A 109 -12.43 7.35 2.27
C ILE A 109 -12.26 5.88 2.71
N GLU A 110 -11.12 5.50 3.30
CA GLU A 110 -10.94 4.15 3.87
C GLU A 110 -11.90 3.88 5.02
N ASP A 111 -12.08 4.84 5.93
CA ASP A 111 -13.06 4.76 7.02
C ASP A 111 -14.50 4.68 6.49
N VAL A 112 -14.76 5.23 5.29
CA VAL A 112 -16.06 5.11 4.59
C VAL A 112 -16.35 3.66 4.27
N PHE A 113 -15.36 3.01 3.67
CA PHE A 113 -15.55 1.78 2.93
C PHE A 113 -14.95 0.62 3.70
N ALA A 114 -15.81 -0.07 4.48
CA ALA A 114 -15.42 -1.29 5.17
C ALA A 114 -15.18 -2.49 4.20
N TYR A 115 -15.52 -2.36 2.91
CA TYR A 115 -15.34 -3.34 1.84
C TYR A 115 -15.18 -2.61 0.49
N LYS A 116 -14.57 -3.27 -0.52
CA LYS A 116 -14.43 -2.79 -1.91
C LYS A 116 -15.69 -2.10 -2.45
N PRO A 117 -15.72 -0.76 -2.51
CA PRO A 117 -16.89 -0.01 -2.97
C PRO A 117 -17.09 -0.16 -4.47
N SER A 118 -18.33 0.01 -4.95
CA SER A 118 -18.57 0.14 -6.39
C SER A 118 -18.00 1.47 -6.90
N LYS A 119 -17.66 1.52 -8.20
CA LYS A 119 -17.22 2.75 -8.87
C LYS A 119 -18.12 3.95 -8.56
N GLU A 120 -19.43 3.76 -8.67
CA GLU A 120 -20.44 4.82 -8.45
C GLU A 120 -20.41 5.37 -7.02
N LEU A 121 -20.04 4.56 -6.02
CA LEU A 121 -19.90 4.99 -4.64
C LEU A 121 -18.60 5.74 -4.39
N ILE A 122 -17.51 5.30 -5.02
CA ILE A 122 -16.23 6.01 -4.97
C ILE A 122 -16.39 7.42 -5.56
N GLU A 123 -17.04 7.52 -6.72
CA GLU A 123 -17.35 8.79 -7.36
C GLU A 123 -18.16 9.70 -6.43
N GLN A 124 -19.18 9.17 -5.74
CA GLN A 124 -19.97 9.94 -4.77
C GLN A 124 -19.12 10.38 -3.56
N ALA A 125 -18.32 9.50 -2.99
CA ALA A 125 -17.48 9.82 -1.84
C ALA A 125 -16.44 10.89 -2.19
N LEU A 126 -15.78 10.80 -3.35
CA LEU A 126 -14.84 11.81 -3.83
C LEU A 126 -15.52 13.18 -4.02
N ASN A 127 -16.76 13.22 -4.48
CA ASN A 127 -17.52 14.49 -4.57
C ASN A 127 -17.84 15.10 -3.19
N HIS A 128 -17.95 14.29 -2.15
CA HIS A 128 -18.26 14.75 -0.79
C HIS A 128 -17.02 14.97 0.09
N VAL A 129 -15.85 14.44 -0.28
CA VAL A 129 -14.64 14.50 0.57
C VAL A 129 -14.24 15.93 0.90
N CYS A 130 -14.46 16.88 -0.01
CA CYS A 130 -14.12 18.28 0.23
C CYS A 130 -15.05 18.98 1.24
N GLU A 131 -16.24 18.43 1.49
CA GLU A 131 -17.20 18.98 2.44
C GLU A 131 -16.74 18.81 3.90
N ILE A 132 -15.81 17.89 4.18
CA ILE A 132 -15.21 17.71 5.51
C ILE A 132 -14.35 18.91 5.92
N PHE A 133 -13.77 19.63 4.94
CA PHE A 133 -12.95 20.81 5.20
C PHE A 133 -13.85 22.04 5.34
N PRO A 134 -13.57 23.00 6.23
CA PRO A 134 -14.34 24.23 6.34
C PRO A 134 -14.42 25.00 5.02
N ALA A 135 -15.54 25.68 4.78
CA ALA A 135 -15.71 26.53 3.60
C ALA A 135 -14.62 27.62 3.54
N GLY A 136 -13.99 27.78 2.37
CA GLY A 136 -12.87 28.71 2.16
C GLY A 136 -11.86 28.14 1.16
N ASP A 137 -10.64 28.66 1.22
CA ASP A 137 -9.58 28.33 0.27
C ASP A 137 -9.21 26.84 0.27
N LEU A 138 -9.12 26.22 1.46
CA LEU A 138 -8.80 24.79 1.59
C LEU A 138 -9.83 23.88 0.91
N ARG A 139 -11.13 24.19 1.03
CA ARG A 139 -12.19 23.43 0.33
C ARG A 139 -12.10 23.62 -1.18
N ALA A 140 -11.84 24.84 -1.65
CA ALA A 140 -11.70 25.12 -3.08
C ALA A 140 -10.46 24.45 -3.70
N GLU A 141 -9.36 24.38 -2.94
CA GLU A 141 -8.14 23.64 -3.34
C GLU A 141 -8.42 22.13 -3.42
N CYS A 142 -9.14 21.57 -2.45
CA CYS A 142 -9.59 20.18 -2.50
C CYS A 142 -10.47 19.92 -3.73
N GLU A 143 -11.49 20.74 -3.98
CA GLU A 143 -12.38 20.58 -5.14
C GLU A 143 -11.60 20.61 -6.45
N GLY A 144 -10.66 21.56 -6.60
CA GLY A 144 -9.81 21.66 -7.77
C GLY A 144 -8.85 20.48 -7.96
N PHE A 145 -8.41 19.86 -6.87
CA PHE A 145 -7.59 18.64 -6.89
C PHE A 145 -8.40 17.42 -7.31
N ILE A 146 -9.57 17.21 -6.68
CA ILE A 146 -10.49 16.12 -7.01
C ILE A 146 -10.89 16.19 -8.49
N ASP A 147 -11.23 17.38 -9.00
CA ASP A 147 -11.62 17.57 -10.41
C ASP A 147 -10.49 17.23 -11.40
N GLN A 148 -9.23 17.49 -11.04
CA GLN A 148 -8.08 17.24 -11.92
C GLN A 148 -7.70 15.76 -11.96
N GLU A 149 -7.77 15.10 -10.81
CA GLU A 149 -7.28 13.73 -10.64
C GLU A 149 -8.41 12.69 -10.61
N PHE A 150 -9.68 13.09 -10.79
CA PHE A 150 -10.86 12.26 -10.50
C PHE A 150 -10.77 10.83 -11.01
N GLU A 151 -10.44 10.62 -12.29
CA GLU A 151 -10.33 9.28 -12.88
C GLU A 151 -9.19 8.45 -12.25
N HIS A 152 -8.05 9.08 -11.93
CA HIS A 152 -6.96 8.42 -11.22
C HIS A 152 -7.34 8.10 -9.77
N LEU A 153 -8.02 9.01 -9.08
CA LEU A 153 -8.48 8.80 -7.70
C LEU A 153 -9.49 7.67 -7.62
N VAL A 154 -10.40 7.56 -8.59
CA VAL A 154 -11.35 6.44 -8.65
C VAL A 154 -10.59 5.12 -8.82
N ASP A 155 -9.66 5.04 -9.77
CA ASP A 155 -8.86 3.83 -10.01
C ASP A 155 -8.02 3.45 -8.77
N TRP A 156 -7.39 4.42 -8.10
CA TRP A 156 -6.59 4.16 -6.90
C TRP A 156 -7.42 3.67 -5.72
N VAL A 157 -8.61 4.23 -5.51
CA VAL A 157 -9.52 3.78 -4.44
C VAL A 157 -10.12 2.41 -4.78
N GLU A 158 -10.47 2.14 -6.06
CA GLU A 158 -10.94 0.82 -6.51
C GLU A 158 -9.90 -0.28 -6.26
N LYS A 159 -8.63 0.07 -6.38
CA LYS A 159 -7.48 -0.83 -6.17
C LYS A 159 -6.96 -0.83 -4.74
N GLU A 160 -7.65 -0.16 -3.82
CA GLU A 160 -7.33 -0.11 -2.39
C GLU A 160 -5.91 0.39 -2.11
N PHE A 161 -5.46 1.39 -2.87
CA PHE A 161 -4.17 2.00 -2.63
C PHE A 161 -4.14 2.72 -1.28
N PRO A 162 -3.12 2.49 -0.44
CA PRO A 162 -3.02 3.15 0.86
C PRO A 162 -2.96 4.69 0.73
N PRO A 163 -3.50 5.48 1.68
CA PRO A 163 -3.53 6.94 1.62
C PRO A 163 -2.15 7.55 1.45
N LYS A 164 -1.13 6.97 2.10
CA LYS A 164 0.26 7.44 1.98
C LYS A 164 0.78 7.27 0.56
N PHE A 165 0.40 6.19 -0.13
CA PHE A 165 0.71 5.99 -1.54
C PHE A 165 -0.02 7.03 -2.39
N ILE A 166 -1.34 7.11 -2.28
CA ILE A 166 -2.17 8.04 -3.05
C ILE A 166 -1.71 9.49 -2.89
N CYS A 167 -1.40 9.92 -1.66
CA CYS A 167 -1.00 11.30 -1.42
C CYS A 167 0.40 11.63 -1.89
N THR A 168 1.32 10.67 -1.85
CA THR A 168 2.63 10.82 -2.48
C THR A 168 2.49 10.84 -3.99
N ALA A 169 1.58 10.01 -4.50
CA ALA A 169 1.30 9.86 -5.90
C ALA A 169 0.75 11.13 -6.55
N ALA A 170 -0.19 11.76 -5.84
CA ALA A 170 -0.77 13.04 -6.21
C ALA A 170 0.16 14.23 -5.89
N LYS A 171 1.40 13.98 -5.45
CA LYS A 171 2.41 14.99 -5.08
C LYS A 171 1.96 15.93 -3.95
N ALA A 172 0.96 15.53 -3.17
CA ALA A 172 0.54 16.24 -1.98
C ALA A 172 1.52 15.98 -0.82
N CYS A 173 2.03 14.74 -0.74
CA CYS A 173 3.13 14.34 0.12
C CYS A 173 4.42 14.22 -0.68
N ASP A 174 5.54 14.57 -0.06
CA ASP A 174 6.85 14.34 -0.64
C ASP A 174 7.14 12.83 -0.65
N PHE A 175 7.62 12.31 -1.79
CA PHE A 175 8.28 11.01 -1.77
C PHE A 175 9.55 11.17 -0.94
N PRO A 176 9.86 10.23 -0.03
CA PRO A 176 10.92 10.43 0.96
C PRO A 176 12.35 10.57 0.37
N PHE A 177 12.52 10.39 -0.94
CA PHE A 177 13.80 10.40 -1.64
C PHE A 177 13.71 11.08 -3.01
N ASP A 178 14.74 11.81 -3.41
CA ASP A 178 14.81 12.44 -4.74
C ASP A 178 15.73 11.61 -5.66
N PRO A 179 15.22 11.02 -6.75
CA PRO A 179 16.03 10.20 -7.66
C PRO A 179 17.20 10.95 -8.30
N ILE A 180 17.10 12.28 -8.42
CA ILE A 180 18.12 13.12 -9.08
C ILE A 180 19.18 13.55 -8.08
N ASP A 181 18.78 13.94 -6.87
CA ASP A 181 19.69 14.53 -5.88
C ASP A 181 20.35 13.49 -4.98
N ASP A 182 19.67 12.38 -4.66
CA ASP A 182 20.17 11.37 -3.71
C ASP A 182 21.03 10.27 -4.37
N GLY A 183 20.91 10.11 -5.69
CA GLY A 183 21.60 9.06 -6.45
C GLY A 183 20.87 7.71 -6.41
N LEU A 184 21.15 6.88 -7.43
CA LEU A 184 20.36 5.69 -7.76
C LEU A 184 20.24 4.67 -6.61
N CYS A 185 21.31 4.45 -5.85
CA CYS A 185 21.31 3.51 -4.72
C CYS A 185 20.38 3.98 -3.59
N ILE A 186 20.46 5.25 -3.19
CA ILE A 186 19.61 5.81 -2.13
C ILE A 186 18.15 5.82 -2.57
N PHE A 187 17.90 6.22 -3.81
CA PHE A 187 16.56 6.16 -4.38
C PHE A 187 15.99 4.74 -4.38
N CYS A 188 16.77 3.75 -4.81
CA CYS A 188 16.34 2.36 -4.83
C CYS A 188 16.04 1.85 -3.41
N GLU A 189 16.95 2.05 -2.45
CA GLU A 189 16.72 1.63 -1.05
C GLU A 189 15.48 2.31 -0.49
N GLY A 190 15.30 3.58 -0.82
CA GLY A 190 14.15 4.36 -0.42
C GLY A 190 12.83 3.91 -1.04
N ALA A 191 12.85 3.51 -2.31
CA ALA A 191 11.70 2.96 -3.02
C ALA A 191 11.24 1.65 -2.39
N PHE A 192 12.13 0.68 -2.22
CA PHE A 192 11.78 -0.59 -1.56
C PHE A 192 11.37 -0.39 -0.09
N THR A 193 11.99 0.55 0.62
CA THR A 193 11.55 0.91 1.99
C THR A 193 10.13 1.47 1.99
N PHE A 194 9.82 2.39 1.07
CA PHE A 194 8.48 2.96 0.93
C PHE A 194 7.45 1.89 0.58
N ILE A 195 7.80 0.98 -0.35
CA ILE A 195 6.97 -0.15 -0.74
C ILE A 195 6.63 -1.03 0.48
N TYR A 196 7.62 -1.40 1.31
CA TYR A 196 7.38 -2.16 2.54
C TYR A 196 6.62 -1.39 3.63
N ASP A 197 6.86 -0.10 3.78
CA ASP A 197 6.20 0.74 4.80
C ASP A 197 4.73 1.00 4.51
N VAL A 198 4.36 1.01 3.23
CA VAL A 198 3.05 1.49 2.76
C VAL A 198 2.10 0.34 2.47
N PHE A 199 2.60 -0.74 1.89
CA PHE A 199 1.78 -1.88 1.49
C PHE A 199 1.91 -3.03 2.47
N ASN A 200 0.79 -3.73 2.70
CA ASN A 200 0.79 -4.99 3.42
C ASN A 200 0.96 -6.12 2.40
N TRP A 201 2.09 -6.84 2.47
CA TRP A 201 2.48 -7.88 1.50
C TRP A 201 1.87 -9.24 1.86
N ASP A 202 0.60 -9.25 2.28
CA ASP A 202 -0.13 -10.50 2.52
C ASP A 202 -0.59 -11.14 1.20
N GLU A 203 -0.89 -12.45 1.24
CA GLU A 203 -1.33 -13.25 0.08
C GLU A 203 -2.61 -12.71 -0.62
N GLU A 204 -3.30 -11.70 -0.07
CA GLU A 204 -4.49 -11.11 -0.69
C GLU A 204 -4.15 -10.15 -1.85
N HIS A 205 -2.95 -9.59 -1.88
CA HIS A 205 -2.48 -8.68 -2.93
C HIS A 205 -1.61 -9.45 -3.95
N GLY A 206 -2.24 -9.99 -5.00
CA GLY A 206 -1.55 -10.80 -6.02
C GLY A 206 -0.58 -10.02 -6.92
N GLU A 207 0.23 -10.74 -7.71
CA GLU A 207 1.29 -10.24 -8.62
C GLU A 207 0.94 -8.94 -9.38
N GLY A 208 -0.27 -8.84 -9.95
CA GLY A 208 -0.69 -7.66 -10.73
C GLY A 208 -0.81 -6.36 -9.91
N PHE A 209 -0.92 -6.45 -8.58
CA PHE A 209 -0.84 -5.29 -7.70
C PHE A 209 0.59 -4.75 -7.60
N ILE A 210 1.57 -5.66 -7.54
CA ILE A 210 2.99 -5.33 -7.45
C ILE A 210 3.46 -4.60 -8.71
N GLU A 211 3.07 -5.08 -9.89
CA GLU A 211 3.39 -4.45 -11.18
C GLU A 211 2.93 -3.00 -11.20
N LEU A 212 1.70 -2.78 -10.77
CA LEU A 212 1.08 -1.47 -10.75
C LEU A 212 1.78 -0.51 -9.78
N VAL A 213 2.20 -1.00 -8.61
CA VAL A 213 2.96 -0.21 -7.63
C VAL A 213 4.33 0.19 -8.20
N LEU A 214 5.02 -0.74 -8.87
CA LEU A 214 6.33 -0.48 -9.48
C LEU A 214 6.21 0.50 -10.65
N ASP A 215 5.23 0.33 -11.53
CA ASP A 215 4.93 1.27 -12.61
C ASP A 215 4.61 2.66 -12.08
N TYR A 216 3.85 2.73 -11.00
CA TYR A 216 3.53 3.99 -10.35
C TYR A 216 4.78 4.69 -9.79
N ILE A 217 5.71 3.95 -9.19
CA ILE A 217 6.98 4.53 -8.75
C ILE A 217 7.75 5.11 -9.94
N CYS A 218 7.70 4.45 -11.11
CA CYS A 218 8.26 5.00 -12.33
C CYS A 218 7.54 6.28 -12.82
N GLU A 219 6.24 6.44 -12.56
CA GLU A 219 5.49 7.68 -12.84
C GLU A 219 5.96 8.89 -12.01
N LEU A 220 6.66 8.68 -10.90
CA LEU A 220 7.27 9.76 -10.11
C LEU A 220 8.44 10.44 -10.84
N PHE A 221 9.08 9.74 -11.78
CA PHE A 221 10.17 10.31 -12.56
C PHE A 221 9.67 11.36 -13.56
N PRO A 222 10.44 12.44 -13.78
CA PRO A 222 10.13 13.39 -14.85
C PRO A 222 10.03 12.69 -16.20
N VAL A 223 9.09 13.15 -17.05
CA VAL A 223 8.93 12.64 -18.41
C VAL A 223 10.25 12.74 -19.18
N GLY A 224 10.69 11.62 -19.75
CA GLY A 224 11.91 11.50 -20.52
C GLY A 224 12.68 10.22 -20.19
N ASP A 225 13.96 10.21 -20.52
CA ASP A 225 14.81 9.02 -20.50
C ASP A 225 14.86 8.31 -19.13
N SER A 226 14.80 9.04 -18.03
CA SER A 226 14.82 8.45 -16.67
C SER A 226 13.56 7.64 -16.37
N LYS A 227 12.38 8.16 -16.76
CA LYS A 227 11.11 7.45 -16.61
C LYS A 227 11.08 6.22 -17.53
N ASP A 228 11.48 6.39 -18.79
CA ASP A 228 11.50 5.29 -19.77
C ASP A 228 12.47 4.17 -19.34
N ALA A 229 13.61 4.53 -18.75
CA ALA A 229 14.56 3.56 -18.20
C ALA A 229 14.00 2.82 -16.98
N CYS A 230 13.26 3.52 -16.10
CA CYS A 230 12.59 2.88 -14.96
C CYS A 230 11.56 1.87 -15.43
N LEU A 231 10.65 2.26 -16.34
CA LEU A 231 9.62 1.36 -16.87
C LEU A 231 10.24 0.15 -17.56
N ALA A 232 11.28 0.35 -18.38
CA ALA A 232 11.97 -0.77 -19.03
C ALA A 232 12.68 -1.70 -18.03
N PHE A 233 13.19 -1.16 -16.93
CA PHE A 233 13.79 -1.94 -15.85
C PHE A 233 12.74 -2.77 -15.11
N VAL A 234 11.62 -2.15 -14.71
CA VAL A 234 10.49 -2.86 -14.08
C VAL A 234 9.98 -3.96 -14.99
N ASP A 235 9.72 -3.68 -16.27
CA ASP A 235 9.28 -4.68 -17.26
C ASP A 235 10.26 -5.86 -17.39
N THR A 236 11.56 -5.60 -17.31
CA THR A 236 12.60 -6.63 -17.51
C THR A 236 12.82 -7.47 -16.26
N GLU A 237 12.77 -6.84 -15.08
CA GLU A 237 13.12 -7.46 -13.80
C GLU A 237 11.87 -7.83 -12.98
N TYR A 238 10.66 -7.71 -13.55
CA TYR A 238 9.39 -7.85 -12.83
C TYR A 238 9.29 -9.12 -11.98
N GLU A 239 9.57 -10.30 -12.55
CA GLU A 239 9.52 -11.59 -11.82
C GLU A 239 10.48 -11.57 -10.62
N LYS A 240 11.70 -11.07 -10.82
CA LYS A 240 12.72 -10.94 -9.77
C LYS A 240 12.31 -9.94 -8.69
N LEU A 241 11.66 -8.84 -9.07
CA LEU A 241 11.15 -7.84 -8.14
C LEU A 241 10.00 -8.38 -7.28
N ILE A 242 9.11 -9.21 -7.86
CA ILE A 242 8.07 -9.92 -7.09
C ILE A 242 8.72 -10.84 -6.07
N ASP A 243 9.63 -11.70 -6.51
CA ASP A 243 10.29 -12.66 -5.62
C ASP A 243 10.94 -11.95 -4.43
N PHE A 244 11.59 -10.81 -4.67
CA PHE A 244 12.18 -9.99 -3.61
C PHE A 244 11.16 -9.43 -2.63
N LEU A 245 10.02 -8.95 -3.14
CA LEU A 245 8.99 -8.34 -2.31
C LEU A 245 8.22 -9.39 -1.50
N GLU A 246 7.85 -10.51 -2.11
CA GLU A 246 7.15 -11.62 -1.43
C GLU A 246 7.99 -12.26 -0.32
N HIS A 247 9.32 -12.27 -0.48
CA HIS A 247 10.25 -12.83 0.50
C HIS A 247 10.90 -11.76 1.38
N GLU A 248 10.38 -10.52 1.35
CA GLU A 248 10.81 -9.40 2.17
C GLU A 248 12.34 -9.17 2.16
N PHE A 249 12.96 -9.28 0.98
CA PHE A 249 14.40 -9.03 0.85
C PHE A 249 14.73 -7.62 1.35
N PRO A 250 15.81 -7.42 2.12
CA PRO A 250 16.17 -6.10 2.61
C PRO A 250 16.36 -5.11 1.43
N PRO A 251 15.85 -3.86 1.52
CA PRO A 251 15.91 -2.90 0.41
C PRO A 251 17.30 -2.76 -0.22
N ARG A 252 18.35 -2.67 0.60
CA ARG A 252 19.74 -2.60 0.12
C ARG A 252 20.15 -3.82 -0.70
N ASN A 253 19.72 -5.01 -0.29
CA ASN A 253 20.09 -6.26 -0.94
C ASN A 253 19.40 -6.37 -2.30
N ILE A 254 18.14 -5.95 -2.39
CA ILE A 254 17.44 -5.78 -3.67
C ILE A 254 18.22 -4.82 -4.58
N CYS A 255 18.63 -3.68 -4.05
CA CYS A 255 19.34 -2.67 -4.83
C CYS A 255 20.73 -3.11 -5.28
N ILE A 256 21.38 -4.00 -4.53
CA ILE A 256 22.60 -4.68 -4.98
C ILE A 256 22.28 -5.68 -6.09
N LEU A 257 21.29 -6.56 -5.90
CA LEU A 257 20.90 -7.60 -6.85
C LEU A 257 20.40 -7.04 -8.19
N THR A 258 19.90 -5.80 -8.18
CA THR A 258 19.45 -5.03 -9.35
C THR A 258 20.50 -4.06 -9.88
N LYS A 259 21.71 -4.04 -9.29
CA LYS A 259 22.85 -3.17 -9.66
C LYS A 259 22.59 -1.66 -9.51
N ALA A 260 21.57 -1.27 -8.75
CA ALA A 260 21.34 0.12 -8.36
C ALA A 260 22.37 0.59 -7.32
N CYS A 261 22.85 -0.32 -6.47
CA CYS A 261 23.92 -0.10 -5.50
C CYS A 261 25.21 -0.79 -5.94
N GLU A 262 26.32 -0.07 -5.86
CA GLU A 262 27.64 -0.62 -6.16
C GLU A 262 28.08 -1.60 -5.07
N THR A 263 28.71 -2.70 -5.51
CA THR A 263 29.41 -3.67 -4.66
C THR A 263 30.85 -3.81 -5.12
N ASP A 264 31.79 -3.77 -4.18
CA ASP A 264 33.20 -3.97 -4.48
C ASP A 264 33.51 -5.46 -4.62
N PHE A 265 33.32 -6.00 -5.83
CA PHE A 265 33.84 -7.32 -6.19
C PHE A 265 35.28 -7.24 -6.69
N PRO A 266 36.16 -8.16 -6.26
CA PRO A 266 37.44 -8.34 -6.93
C PRO A 266 37.23 -8.64 -8.42
N PRO A 267 38.05 -8.06 -9.31
CA PRO A 267 37.90 -8.27 -10.76
C PRO A 267 38.26 -9.69 -11.20
N GLU A 268 39.04 -10.41 -10.40
CA GLU A 268 39.51 -11.76 -10.66
C GLU A 268 39.63 -12.53 -9.34
N TYR A 269 39.51 -13.86 -9.43
CA TYR A 269 39.71 -14.78 -8.31
C TYR A 269 40.78 -15.80 -8.71
N GLU A 270 41.77 -16.02 -7.86
CA GLU A 270 42.90 -16.90 -8.17
C GLU A 270 42.58 -18.38 -7.90
N THR A 271 41.65 -18.65 -6.97
CA THR A 271 41.34 -20.01 -6.51
C THR A 271 39.86 -20.25 -6.28
N GLU A 272 39.44 -21.53 -6.36
CA GLU A 272 38.08 -21.96 -6.01
C GLU A 272 37.74 -21.67 -4.54
N CYS A 273 38.74 -21.72 -3.65
CA CYS A 273 38.58 -21.37 -2.23
C CYS A 273 38.28 -19.88 -2.07
N GLU A 274 39.06 -19.01 -2.72
CA GLU A 274 38.86 -17.56 -2.69
C GLU A 274 37.48 -17.17 -3.22
N PHE A 275 37.08 -17.76 -4.36
CA PHE A 275 35.74 -17.57 -4.91
C PHE A 275 34.65 -18.02 -3.91
N CYS A 276 34.80 -19.21 -3.32
CA CYS A 276 33.85 -19.73 -2.33
C CYS A 276 33.68 -18.78 -1.14
N VAL A 277 34.79 -18.33 -0.53
CA VAL A 277 34.73 -17.46 0.66
C VAL A 277 34.01 -16.16 0.35
N ILE A 278 34.29 -15.56 -0.80
CA ILE A 278 33.68 -14.29 -1.19
C ILE A 278 32.22 -14.47 -1.58
N PHE A 279 31.91 -15.45 -2.42
CA PHE A 279 30.55 -15.77 -2.83
C PHE A 279 29.68 -16.09 -1.62
N TYR A 280 30.15 -16.97 -0.73
CA TYR A 280 29.37 -17.44 0.40
C TYR A 280 29.18 -16.33 1.45
N GLN A 281 30.21 -15.52 1.73
CA GLN A 281 30.05 -14.36 2.60
C GLN A 281 29.06 -13.35 1.99
N PHE A 282 29.15 -13.11 0.68
CA PHE A 282 28.23 -12.22 0.00
C PHE A 282 26.79 -12.72 0.05
N ALA A 283 26.57 -14.03 -0.16
CA ALA A 283 25.26 -14.65 0.00
C ALA A 283 24.73 -14.51 1.43
N LEU A 284 25.58 -14.69 2.46
CA LEU A 284 25.18 -14.45 3.85
C LEU A 284 24.82 -12.99 4.13
N ASP A 285 25.59 -12.04 3.59
CA ASP A 285 25.33 -10.61 3.76
C ASP A 285 24.01 -10.18 3.09
N LEU A 286 23.57 -10.90 2.05
CA LEU A 286 22.30 -10.67 1.36
C LEU A 286 21.08 -11.31 2.05
N LEU A 287 21.27 -12.17 3.05
CA LEU A 287 20.20 -12.84 3.78
C LEU A 287 19.94 -12.18 5.16
N ASP A 288 18.69 -11.95 5.53
CA ASP A 288 18.33 -11.38 6.85
C ASP A 288 18.22 -12.46 7.95
N PHE A 289 17.74 -12.10 9.16
CA PHE A 289 17.66 -12.96 10.34
C PHE A 289 16.74 -14.19 10.15
N ASP A 290 15.61 -14.05 9.47
CA ASP A 290 14.59 -15.10 9.27
C ASP A 290 14.58 -15.59 7.81
N VAL A 291 15.39 -16.60 7.50
CA VAL A 291 15.58 -17.11 6.13
C VAL A 291 14.67 -18.32 5.88
N THR A 292 13.84 -18.26 4.83
CA THR A 292 13.07 -19.40 4.30
C THR A 292 13.85 -20.17 3.24
N VAL A 293 13.43 -21.39 2.91
CA VAL A 293 14.09 -22.19 1.86
C VAL A 293 13.96 -21.46 0.52
N GLU A 294 12.75 -20.99 0.24
CA GLU A 294 12.38 -20.26 -0.97
C GLU A 294 13.25 -19.01 -1.14
N ALA A 295 13.45 -18.22 -0.09
CA ALA A 295 14.32 -17.03 -0.14
C ALA A 295 15.77 -17.38 -0.52
N VAL A 296 16.32 -18.51 -0.05
CA VAL A 296 17.66 -18.94 -0.46
C VAL A 296 17.68 -19.41 -1.91
N GLU A 297 16.65 -20.13 -2.36
CA GLU A 297 16.53 -20.57 -3.75
C GLU A 297 16.50 -19.36 -4.71
N HIS A 298 15.65 -18.37 -4.43
CA HIS A 298 15.59 -17.12 -5.20
C HIS A 298 16.88 -16.32 -5.12
N LEU A 299 17.53 -16.25 -3.94
CA LEU A 299 18.84 -15.60 -3.84
C LEU A 299 19.86 -16.28 -4.75
N LEU A 300 19.99 -17.62 -4.69
CA LEU A 300 20.93 -18.36 -5.53
C LEU A 300 20.60 -18.24 -7.02
N GLN A 301 19.33 -18.06 -7.38
CA GLN A 301 18.91 -17.79 -8.76
C GLN A 301 19.42 -16.44 -9.27
N TYR A 302 19.47 -15.40 -8.43
CA TYR A 302 19.75 -14.03 -8.86
C TYR A 302 21.13 -13.47 -8.48
N ILE A 303 21.84 -14.10 -7.53
CA ILE A 303 23.09 -13.59 -6.98
C ILE A 303 24.22 -13.50 -8.03
N CYS A 304 24.19 -14.36 -9.04
CA CYS A 304 25.21 -14.38 -10.09
C CYS A 304 25.11 -13.18 -11.04
N ASP A 305 23.93 -12.57 -11.18
CA ASP A 305 23.74 -11.39 -12.03
C ASP A 305 24.62 -10.22 -11.60
N VAL A 306 24.94 -10.10 -10.31
CA VAL A 306 25.67 -8.95 -9.75
C VAL A 306 27.15 -8.97 -10.13
N PHE A 307 27.69 -10.13 -10.54
CA PHE A 307 29.11 -10.23 -10.85
C PHE A 307 29.49 -9.34 -12.06
N PRO A 308 30.63 -8.64 -11.99
CA PRO A 308 30.93 -7.53 -12.89
C PRO A 308 31.26 -7.93 -14.33
N THR A 309 31.48 -9.23 -14.58
CA THR A 309 31.78 -9.73 -15.93
C THR A 309 31.01 -11.02 -16.19
N THR A 310 30.63 -11.25 -17.44
CA THR A 310 29.99 -12.50 -17.89
C THR A 310 30.81 -13.75 -17.57
N VAL A 311 32.15 -13.63 -17.49
CA VAL A 311 33.01 -14.76 -17.11
C VAL A 311 32.80 -15.14 -15.65
N LEU A 312 32.64 -14.15 -14.77
CA LEU A 312 32.40 -14.36 -13.35
C LEU A 312 30.96 -14.80 -13.07
N GLU A 313 29.99 -14.28 -13.82
CA GLU A 313 28.59 -14.73 -13.82
C GLU A 313 28.51 -16.23 -14.15
N ILE A 314 29.12 -16.68 -15.26
CA ILE A 314 29.18 -18.11 -15.63
C ILE A 314 29.91 -18.94 -14.57
N ALA A 315 31.00 -18.42 -14.00
CA ALA A 315 31.73 -19.12 -12.95
C ALA A 315 30.88 -19.28 -11.67
N CYS A 316 30.09 -18.27 -11.35
CA CYS A 316 29.12 -18.28 -10.26
C CYS A 316 28.03 -19.31 -10.50
N ASP A 317 27.40 -19.33 -11.68
CA ASP A 317 26.37 -20.32 -12.02
C ASP A 317 26.89 -21.75 -11.87
N LEU A 318 28.08 -22.03 -12.41
CA LEU A 318 28.72 -23.34 -12.30
C LEU A 318 29.07 -23.71 -10.85
N PHE A 319 29.39 -22.72 -10.01
CA PHE A 319 29.65 -22.93 -8.60
C PHE A 319 28.36 -23.28 -7.85
N ILE A 320 27.27 -22.54 -8.11
CA ILE A 320 25.94 -22.82 -7.56
C ILE A 320 25.49 -24.21 -7.99
N ASP A 321 25.52 -24.54 -9.27
CA ASP A 321 25.15 -25.87 -9.80
C ASP A 321 25.92 -27.01 -9.10
N LYS A 322 27.21 -26.80 -8.85
CA LYS A 322 28.07 -27.80 -8.20
C LYS A 322 27.73 -28.00 -6.73
N PHE A 323 27.34 -26.94 -6.03
CA PHE A 323 27.18 -26.92 -4.57
C PHE A 323 25.74 -26.70 -4.09
N TYR A 324 24.75 -26.65 -4.99
CA TYR A 324 23.37 -26.23 -4.72
C TYR A 324 22.79 -26.79 -3.43
N GLU A 325 22.72 -28.12 -3.28
CA GLU A 325 22.15 -28.75 -2.08
C GLU A 325 22.88 -28.35 -0.79
N LYS A 326 24.20 -28.19 -0.84
CA LYS A 326 24.99 -27.74 0.32
C LYS A 326 24.82 -26.25 0.57
N LEU A 327 24.73 -25.43 -0.48
CA LEU A 327 24.51 -23.99 -0.35
C LEU A 327 23.16 -23.71 0.32
N ILE A 328 22.09 -24.39 -0.10
CA ILE A 328 20.78 -24.31 0.55
C ILE A 328 20.90 -24.62 2.04
N ASP A 329 21.41 -25.80 2.40
CA ASP A 329 21.55 -26.21 3.81
C ASP A 329 22.45 -25.26 4.62
N PHE A 330 23.58 -24.86 4.05
CA PHE A 330 24.58 -24.08 4.79
C PHE A 330 24.15 -22.64 4.99
N LEU A 331 23.52 -22.01 3.99
CA LEU A 331 22.97 -20.66 4.08
C LEU A 331 21.77 -20.60 5.03
N LEU A 332 20.85 -21.57 4.94
CA LEU A 332 19.70 -21.68 5.88
C LEU A 332 20.14 -21.76 7.34
N ASN A 333 21.20 -22.53 7.58
CA ASN A 333 21.75 -22.72 8.93
C ASN A 333 22.85 -21.71 9.29
N LYS A 334 23.18 -20.76 8.40
CA LYS A 334 24.17 -19.70 8.59
C LYS A 334 25.53 -20.23 9.08
N TYR A 335 26.03 -21.28 8.44
CA TYR A 335 27.37 -21.79 8.73
C TYR A 335 28.40 -20.68 8.51
N ASP A 336 29.45 -20.65 9.34
CA ASP A 336 30.58 -19.74 9.13
C ASP A 336 31.21 -19.97 7.76
N THR A 337 31.59 -18.89 7.08
CA THR A 337 32.08 -18.89 5.70
C THR A 337 33.27 -19.83 5.48
N GLU A 338 34.26 -19.82 6.37
CA GLU A 338 35.47 -20.65 6.22
C GLU A 338 35.13 -22.13 6.41
N ASP A 339 34.30 -22.44 7.42
CA ASP A 339 33.85 -23.80 7.69
C ASP A 339 32.96 -24.35 6.57
N ALA A 340 32.03 -23.55 6.06
CA ALA A 340 31.18 -23.89 4.92
C ALA A 340 32.03 -24.23 3.69
N CYS A 341 33.00 -23.38 3.34
CA CYS A 341 33.87 -23.60 2.19
C CYS A 341 34.79 -24.82 2.33
N ARG A 342 35.26 -25.14 3.54
CA ARG A 342 35.98 -26.40 3.82
C ARG A 342 35.08 -27.62 3.73
N MET A 343 33.87 -27.57 4.28
CA MET A 343 32.89 -28.67 4.25
C MET A 343 32.35 -28.92 2.83
N MET A 344 32.25 -27.88 2.01
CA MET A 344 31.97 -28.00 0.58
C MET A 344 33.14 -28.66 -0.17
N GLY A 345 34.37 -28.51 0.33
CA GLY A 345 35.60 -29.02 -0.28
C GLY A 345 36.23 -28.04 -1.27
N ALA A 346 35.77 -26.78 -1.28
CA ALA A 346 36.32 -25.70 -2.10
C ALA A 346 37.65 -25.18 -1.53
N CYS A 347 37.76 -25.15 -0.19
CA CYS A 347 39.00 -24.85 0.51
C CYS A 347 39.66 -26.14 1.02
N THR A 348 40.95 -26.30 0.72
CA THR A 348 41.80 -27.31 1.36
C THR A 348 42.48 -26.71 2.59
N ASP A 349 42.64 -27.51 3.65
CA ASP A 349 43.31 -27.13 4.91
C ASP A 349 44.68 -26.44 4.73
#